data_AF-A0A661MDM3-F1
#
_entry.id   AF-A0A661MDM3-F1
#
_cell.length_a   1.000
_cell.length_b   1.000
_cell.length_c   1.000
_cell.angle_alpha   90.00
_cell.angle_beta   90.00
_cell.angle_gamma   90.00
#
_symmetry.space_group_name_H-M   'P 1'
#
loop_
_entity.id
_entity.type
_entity.pdbx_description
1 polymer ?
#
loop_
_entity_poly.entity_id
_entity_poly.type
_entity_poly.pdbx_seq_one_letter_code
_entity_poly.pdbx_strand_id
1 'polypeptide(L)' 'MKAVCYKRPGKVACEEVERPSCRETGIIVRVAACGICGSDLHLYRHGLLTEMITRSSEQGPIPGHEFS' A
#
# COMPACT_ATOMS: atom_id res chain seq x y z
N MET A 1 -2.36 0.39 12.57
CA MET A 1 -2.12 1.66 11.86
C MET A 1 -3.03 1.68 10.66
N LYS A 2 -3.58 2.83 10.31
CA LYS A 2 -4.46 2.91 9.14
C LYS A 2 -3.65 2.77 7.85
N ALA A 3 -4.15 1.97 6.92
CA ALA A 3 -3.62 1.85 5.57
C ALA A 3 -4.76 1.64 4.57
N VAL A 4 -4.54 2.05 3.32
CA VAL A 4 -5.40 1.65 2.21
C VAL A 4 -4.98 0.25 1.78
N CYS A 5 -5.93 -0.69 1.77
CA CYS A 5 -5.72 -2.06 1.32
C CYS A 5 -6.52 -2.31 0.05
N TYR A 6 -5.86 -2.79 -0.99
CA TYR A 6 -6.49 -3.30 -2.20
C TYR A 6 -7.24 -4.60 -1.88
N LYS A 7 -8.50 -4.70 -2.34
CA LYS A 7 -9.35 -5.88 -2.09
C LYS A 7 -9.60 -6.67 -3.37
N ARG A 8 -9.91 -5.96 -4.45
CA ARG A 8 -10.19 -6.50 -5.79
C ARG A 8 -10.39 -5.32 -6.76
N PRO A 9 -10.52 -5.56 -8.08
CA PRO A 9 -10.77 -4.48 -9.03
C PRO A 9 -11.99 -3.64 -8.61
N GLY A 10 -11.81 -2.32 -8.65
CA GLY A 10 -12.79 -1.33 -8.24
C GLY A 10 -13.03 -1.22 -6.73
N LYS A 11 -12.20 -1.86 -5.88
CA LYS A 11 -12.40 -1.83 -4.43
C LYS A 11 -11.10 -1.76 -3.63
N VAL A 12 -10.96 -0.67 -2.89
CA VAL A 12 -10.00 -0.48 -1.80
C VAL A 12 -10.75 -0.19 -0.51
N ALA A 13 -10.11 -0.39 0.65
CA ALA A 13 -10.66 -0.04 1.95
C ALA A 13 -9.58 0.51 2.87
N CYS A 14 -9.94 1.45 3.75
CA CYS A 14 -9.09 1.86 4.85
C CYS A 14 -9.23 0.85 5.98
N GLU A 15 -8.16 0.16 6.33
CA GLU A 15 -8.13 -0.90 7.32
C GLU A 15 -7.12 -0.57 8.43
N GLU A 16 -7.32 -1.13 9.62
CA GLU A 16 -6.26 -1.18 10.63
C GLU A 16 -5.35 -2.38 10.34
N VAL A 17 -4.07 -2.11 10.13
CA VAL A 17 -3.02 -3.10 9.88
C VAL A 17 -1.95 -3.06 10.96
N GLU A 18 -1.19 -4.14 11.14
CA GLU A 18 -0.08 -4.14 12.09
C GLU A 18 0.98 -3.08 11.71
N ARG A 19 1.54 -2.41 12.72
CA ARG A 19 2.68 -1.50 12.50
C ARG A 19 3.91 -2.34 12.11
N PRO A 20 4.64 -1.98 11.05
CA PRO A 20 5.84 -2.72 10.69
C PRO A 20 6.89 -2.65 11.81
N SER A 21 7.62 -3.73 12.02
CA SER A 21 8.79 -3.74 12.90
C SER A 21 10.00 -3.14 12.19
N CYS A 22 10.82 -2.39 12.93
CA CYS A 22 12.07 -1.85 12.39
C CYS A 22 13.16 -2.90 12.53
N ARG A 23 13.73 -3.32 11.39
CA ARG A 23 14.94 -4.15 11.40
C ARG A 23 16.15 -3.31 11.81
N GLU A 24 17.24 -3.96 12.21
CA GLU A 24 18.47 -3.30 12.67
C GLU A 24 19.03 -2.29 11.65
N THR A 25 19.00 -2.64 10.36
CA THR A 25 19.44 -1.75 9.26
C THR A 25 18.28 -1.02 8.58
N GLY A 26 17.08 -1.09 9.17
CA GLY A 26 15.87 -0.50 8.61
C GLY A 26 15.59 0.90 9.17
N ILE A 27 14.65 1.57 8.52
CA ILE A 27 14.02 2.79 9.04
C ILE A 27 12.51 2.65 8.93
N ILE A 28 11.78 3.23 9.89
CA ILE A 28 10.33 3.40 9.79
C ILE A 28 10.06 4.86 9.44
N VAL A 29 9.37 5.07 8.33
CA VAL A 29 8.95 6.40 7.87
C VAL A 29 7.50 6.63 8.22
N ARG A 30 7.20 7.76 8.88
CA ARG A 30 5.82 8.24 9.05
C ARG A 30 5.46 9.09 7.84
N VAL A 31 4.73 8.49 6.91
CA VAL A 31 4.25 9.14 5.68
C VAL A 31 3.39 10.37 6.04
N ALA A 32 3.77 11.53 5.51
CA ALA A 32 3.05 12.79 5.61
C ALA A 32 2.23 13.08 4.35
N ALA A 33 2.72 12.67 3.18
CA ALA A 33 2.04 12.81 1.89
C ALA A 33 2.34 11.62 0.97
N CYS A 34 1.39 11.27 0.10
CA CYS A 34 1.53 10.22 -0.90
C CYS A 34 0.82 10.61 -2.20
N GLY A 35 1.49 10.43 -3.33
CA GLY A 35 0.92 10.60 -4.67
C GLY A 35 0.07 9.41 -5.11
N ILE A 36 -0.61 9.57 -6.24
CA ILE A 36 -1.29 8.48 -6.95
C ILE A 36 -0.68 8.40 -8.34
N CYS A 37 0.01 7.30 -8.62
CA CYS A 37 0.61 7.05 -9.91
C CYS A 37 -0.39 6.37 -10.86
N GLY A 38 -0.12 6.39 -12.17
CA GLY A 38 -0.93 5.65 -13.15
C GLY A 38 -0.93 4.14 -12.90
N SER A 39 0.16 3.59 -12.35
CA SER A 39 0.28 2.18 -11.95
C SER A 39 -0.69 1.81 -10.82
N ASP A 40 -0.96 2.72 -9.86
CA ASP A 40 -1.98 2.51 -8.83
C ASP A 40 -3.39 2.41 -9.44
N LEU A 41 -3.65 3.15 -10.53
CA LEU A 41 -4.91 3.05 -11.27
C LEU A 41 -5.02 1.73 -12.04
N HIS A 42 -3.92 1.21 -12.60
CA HIS A 42 -3.90 -0.11 -13.23
C HIS A 42 -4.18 -1.23 -12.21
N LEU A 43 -3.60 -1.13 -11.01
CA LEU A 43 -3.94 -2.00 -9.88
C LEU A 43 -5.42 -1.87 -9.51
N TYR A 44 -5.90 -0.65 -9.29
CA TYR A 44 -7.28 -0.43 -8.87
C TYR A 44 -8.30 -0.95 -9.89
N ARG A 45 -8.09 -0.70 -11.19
CA ARG A 45 -9.06 -1.07 -12.23
C ARG A 45 -8.98 -2.53 -12.66
N HIS A 46 -7.79 -3.13 -12.61
CA HIS A 46 -7.55 -4.43 -13.26
C HIS A 46 -6.80 -5.44 -12.39
N GLY A 47 -6.33 -5.06 -11.20
CA GLY A 47 -5.52 -5.93 -10.34
C GLY A 47 -4.11 -6.21 -10.87
N LEU A 48 -3.65 -5.40 -11.83
CA LEU A 48 -2.33 -5.57 -12.44
C LEU A 48 -1.25 -4.97 -11.53
N LEU A 49 -0.02 -5.49 -11.67
CA LEU A 49 1.17 -5.00 -10.97
C LEU A 49 1.15 -5.16 -9.44
N THR A 50 0.15 -5.85 -8.88
CA THR A 50 -0.05 -5.98 -7.41
C THR A 50 1.23 -6.32 -6.66
N GLU A 51 1.94 -7.38 -7.03
CA GLU A 51 3.18 -7.81 -6.34
C GLU A 51 4.36 -6.83 -6.51
N MET A 52 4.34 -5.99 -7.55
CA MET A 52 5.45 -5.09 -7.88
C MET A 52 5.34 -3.74 -7.16
N ILE A 53 4.12 -3.23 -6.97
CA ILE A 53 3.89 -1.86 -6.51
C ILE A 53 3.21 -1.77 -5.14
N THR A 54 3.05 -2.90 -4.44
CA THR A 54 2.40 -2.94 -3.14
C THR A 54 3.22 -3.67 -2.09
N ARG A 55 2.94 -3.34 -0.82
CA ARG A 55 3.43 -4.07 0.34
C ARG A 55 2.36 -5.04 0.83
N SER A 56 2.72 -6.29 1.11
CA SER A 56 1.79 -7.28 1.65
C SER A 56 1.35 -6.94 3.08
N SER A 57 0.08 -7.22 3.39
CA SER A 57 -0.48 -7.24 4.75
C SER A 57 -1.63 -8.24 4.82
N GLU A 58 -2.01 -8.67 6.03
CA GLU A 58 -3.13 -9.60 6.22
C GLU A 58 -4.45 -9.04 5.69
N GLN A 59 -4.64 -7.73 5.78
CA GLN A 59 -5.85 -7.04 5.31
C GLN A 59 -5.84 -6.83 3.78
N GLY A 60 -4.77 -7.21 3.09
CA GLY A 60 -4.59 -7.10 1.65
C GLY A 60 -3.37 -6.24 1.26
N PRO A 61 -3.03 -6.19 -0.04
CA PRO A 61 -1.87 -5.45 -0.51
C PRO A 61 -2.05 -3.93 -0.33
N ILE A 62 -1.02 -3.24 0.13
CA ILE A 62 -1.02 -1.80 0.42
C ILE A 62 -0.26 -1.08 -0.70
N PRO A 63 -0.93 -0.29 -1.57
CA PRO A 63 -0.30 0.48 -2.64
C PRO A 63 0.33 1.79 -2.13
N GLY A 64 0.92 2.55 -3.06
CA GLY A 64 1.59 3.81 -2.79
C GLY A 64 3.11 3.66 -2.78
N HIS A 65 3.76 4.16 -3.82
CA HIS A 65 5.22 4.10 -4.03
C HIS A 65 5.83 5.48 -4.30
N GLU A 66 5.09 6.55 -4.00
CA GLU A 66 5.50 7.94 -4.19
C GLU A 66 5.14 8.76 -2.94
N PHE A 67 5.97 8.71 -1.89
CA PHE A 67 5.64 9.29 -0.58
C PHE A 67 6.81 10.06 0.06
N SER A 68 6.44 10.94 1.00
CA SER A 68 7.34 11.67 1.91
C SER A 68 6.85 11.57 3.34
#